data_AF-A0A2H9ND84-F1
#
_entry.id   AF-A0A2H9ND84-F1
#
_cell.length_a   1.000
_cell.length_b   1.000
_cell.length_c   1.000
_cell.angle_alpha   90.00
_cell.angle_beta   90.00
_cell.angle_gamma   90.00
#
_symmetry.space_group_name_H-M   'P 1'
#
loop_
_entity.id
_entity.type
_entity.pdbx_description
1 polymer ?
#
loop_
_entity_poly.entity_id
_entity_poly.type
_entity_poly.pdbx_seq_one_letter_code
_entity_poly.pdbx_strand_id
1 'polypeptide(L)'
;MRNCAITNFFEGIKIDNANNIYLFNNSISSNRDNGIYIKNSACLFVANNSVFSNKWHGVSLDNLSNSTIAGNFINLNKNVGIYVYGSLLDITNNTILNNYMGIISYYSNLTINANTIRKNKNFDIYSVNWLLSYGDNNTCDKYDGWKDNSTDKGCVTKCRYPEDIFDVVEMLEYLSGEKGYGEIGVCVDANNDGFENLSDALEIITKIMREY
;
A
#
# COMPACT_ATOMS: atom_id res chain seq x y z
N MET A 1 -6.97 14.02 -15.97
CA MET A 1 -5.53 14.26 -16.23
C MET A 1 -4.82 12.94 -16.45
N ARG A 2 -3.94 12.85 -17.45
CA ARG A 2 -3.20 11.61 -17.73
C ARG A 2 -1.80 11.84 -18.27
N ASN A 3 -0.88 10.92 -17.99
CA ASN A 3 0.50 10.91 -18.50
C ASN A 3 1.30 12.18 -18.16
N CYS A 4 1.07 12.74 -16.97
CA CYS A 4 1.78 13.92 -16.48
C CYS A 4 2.80 13.56 -15.39
N ALA A 5 3.87 14.36 -15.29
CA ALA A 5 4.80 14.35 -14.17
C ALA A 5 4.57 15.61 -13.31
N ILE A 6 4.26 15.43 -12.03
CA ILE A 6 3.90 16.51 -11.10
C ILE A 6 4.85 16.48 -9.90
N THR A 7 5.67 17.52 -9.77
CA THR A 7 6.72 17.56 -8.76
C THR A 7 7.02 18.97 -8.25
N ASN A 8 7.57 19.06 -7.03
CA ASN A 8 8.00 20.29 -6.36
C ASN A 8 6.89 21.31 -6.06
N PHE A 9 5.63 20.89 -6.02
CA PHE A 9 4.53 21.73 -5.56
C PHE A 9 4.34 21.66 -4.04
N PHE A 10 3.37 22.41 -3.51
CA PHE A 10 2.94 22.22 -2.12
C PHE A 10 2.15 20.91 -2.02
N GLU A 11 0.89 20.89 -2.47
CA GLU A 11 0.24 19.64 -2.89
C GLU A 11 0.53 19.38 -4.37
N GLY A 12 0.76 18.12 -4.78
CA GLY A 12 0.98 17.79 -6.19
C GLY A 12 -0.28 18.02 -7.03
N ILE A 13 -1.36 17.31 -6.68
CA ILE A 13 -2.69 17.49 -7.26
C ILE A 13 -3.65 17.81 -6.14
N LYS A 14 -4.37 18.93 -6.28
CA LYS A 14 -5.43 19.34 -5.35
C LYS A 14 -6.77 19.40 -6.07
N ILE A 15 -7.76 18.69 -5.54
CA ILE A 15 -9.14 18.68 -6.01
C ILE A 15 -10.04 19.02 -4.83
N ASP A 16 -10.89 20.02 -4.97
CA ASP A 16 -11.80 20.47 -3.92
C ASP A 16 -13.16 20.80 -4.53
N ASN A 17 -14.23 20.21 -3.99
CA ASN A 17 -15.62 20.38 -4.47
C ASN A 17 -15.79 20.09 -5.97
N ALA A 18 -15.22 18.99 -6.47
CA ALA A 18 -15.32 18.63 -7.88
C ALA A 18 -15.58 17.14 -8.11
N ASN A 19 -16.53 16.83 -8.99
CA ASN A 19 -16.98 15.46 -9.24
C ASN A 19 -16.52 14.97 -10.63
N ASN A 20 -16.59 13.66 -10.86
CA ASN A 20 -16.30 13.03 -12.16
C ASN A 20 -14.88 13.31 -12.66
N ILE A 21 -13.89 13.21 -11.76
CA ILE A 21 -12.48 13.43 -12.11
C ILE A 21 -11.77 12.11 -12.33
N TYR A 22 -10.98 12.07 -13.41
CA TYR A 22 -10.15 10.93 -13.78
C TYR A 22 -8.68 11.33 -13.68
N LEU A 23 -7.93 10.68 -12.79
CA LEU A 23 -6.48 10.81 -12.65
C LEU A 23 -5.85 9.48 -13.01
N PHE A 24 -5.20 9.40 -14.18
CA PHE A 24 -4.74 8.14 -14.74
C PHE A 24 -3.29 8.19 -15.22
N ASN A 25 -2.46 7.20 -14.90
CA ASN A 25 -1.07 7.10 -15.41
C ASN A 25 -0.23 8.37 -15.18
N ASN A 26 -0.31 9.00 -14.02
CA ASN A 26 0.53 10.14 -13.68
C ASN A 26 1.66 9.72 -12.73
N SER A 27 2.77 10.46 -12.76
CA SER A 27 3.87 10.35 -11.81
C SER A 27 3.84 11.58 -10.89
N ILE A 28 3.58 11.38 -9.60
CA ILE A 28 3.42 12.44 -8.60
C ILE A 28 4.48 12.26 -7.51
N SER A 29 5.43 13.19 -7.41
CA SER A 29 6.55 13.01 -6.49
C SER A 29 7.20 14.27 -5.96
N SER A 30 7.88 14.14 -4.83
CA SER A 30 8.69 15.21 -4.22
C SER A 30 7.91 16.50 -3.94
N ASN A 31 6.60 16.40 -3.70
CA ASN A 31 5.80 17.55 -3.28
C ASN A 31 6.00 17.79 -1.77
N ARG A 32 5.88 19.06 -1.37
CA ARG A 32 6.17 19.52 0.01
C ARG A 32 5.11 19.10 1.02
N ASP A 33 3.99 18.58 0.54
CA ASP A 33 2.89 18.10 1.36
C ASP A 33 2.35 16.77 0.78
N ASN A 34 1.04 16.69 0.52
CA ASN A 34 0.40 15.53 -0.09
C ASN A 34 0.77 15.39 -1.58
N GLY A 35 0.91 14.15 -2.07
CA GLY A 35 1.01 13.88 -3.50
C GLY A 35 -0.31 14.23 -4.20
N ILE A 36 -1.39 13.56 -3.79
CA ILE A 36 -2.75 13.81 -4.26
C ILE A 36 -3.61 14.14 -3.04
N TYR A 37 -4.29 15.28 -3.06
CA TYR A 37 -5.24 15.69 -2.04
C TYR A 37 -6.61 15.95 -2.68
N ILE A 38 -7.64 15.25 -2.21
CA ILE A 38 -9.00 15.38 -2.72
C ILE A 38 -9.98 15.58 -1.58
N LYS A 39 -10.85 16.58 -1.73
CA LYS A 39 -11.85 16.95 -0.73
C LYS A 39 -13.24 17.15 -1.30
N ASN A 40 -14.29 16.74 -0.56
CA ASN A 40 -15.70 17.06 -0.83
C ASN A 40 -16.12 16.73 -2.27
N SER A 41 -15.79 15.53 -2.73
CA SER A 41 -15.84 15.18 -4.15
C SER A 41 -16.42 13.78 -4.35
N ALA A 42 -16.96 13.50 -5.53
CA ALA A 42 -17.61 12.24 -5.84
C ALA A 42 -17.29 11.74 -7.25
N CYS A 43 -17.50 10.44 -7.48
CA CYS A 43 -17.30 9.83 -8.80
C CYS A 43 -15.86 10.01 -9.30
N LEU A 44 -14.87 9.82 -8.43
CA LEU A 44 -13.45 9.94 -8.77
C LEU A 44 -12.89 8.59 -9.20
N PHE A 45 -12.01 8.61 -10.20
CA PHE A 45 -11.23 7.45 -10.61
C PHE A 45 -9.74 7.81 -10.59
N VAL A 46 -9.04 7.38 -9.55
CA VAL A 46 -7.59 7.57 -9.41
C VAL A 46 -6.94 6.23 -9.66
N ALA A 47 -6.37 6.04 -10.85
CA ALA A 47 -5.85 4.74 -11.24
C ALA A 47 -4.50 4.74 -11.93
N ASN A 48 -3.71 3.69 -11.69
CA ASN A 48 -2.41 3.45 -12.31
C ASN A 48 -1.43 4.63 -12.18
N ASN A 49 -1.53 5.42 -11.10
CA ASN A 49 -0.58 6.49 -10.83
C ASN A 49 0.59 5.97 -9.98
N SER A 50 1.77 6.54 -10.19
CA SER A 50 2.91 6.37 -9.30
C SER A 50 3.01 7.58 -8.37
N VAL A 51 2.76 7.39 -7.08
CA VAL A 51 2.74 8.47 -6.07
C VAL A 51 3.83 8.22 -5.03
N PHE A 52 4.92 8.97 -5.07
CA PHE A 52 6.08 8.62 -4.27
C PHE A 52 6.92 9.78 -3.74
N SER A 53 7.61 9.54 -2.62
CA SER A 53 8.56 10.51 -2.04
C SER A 53 7.97 11.89 -1.73
N ASN A 54 6.66 11.98 -1.46
CA ASN A 54 6.03 13.21 -0.99
C ASN A 54 6.29 13.41 0.51
N LYS A 55 6.32 14.67 0.96
CA LYS A 55 6.74 15.02 2.32
C LYS A 55 5.65 14.82 3.38
N TRP A 56 4.40 14.57 2.98
CA TRP A 56 3.34 14.12 3.89
C TRP A 56 2.70 12.81 3.40
N HIS A 57 1.41 12.80 3.06
CA HIS A 57 0.74 11.60 2.56
C HIS A 57 0.96 11.39 1.05
N GLY A 58 0.89 10.14 0.60
CA GLY A 58 0.82 9.85 -0.84
C GLY A 58 -0.49 10.36 -1.42
N VAL A 59 -1.59 9.75 -0.98
CA VAL A 59 -2.96 10.09 -1.37
C VAL A 59 -3.77 10.39 -0.12
N SER A 60 -4.43 11.55 -0.08
CA SER A 60 -5.28 11.97 1.04
C SER A 60 -6.68 12.30 0.53
N LEU A 61 -7.68 11.64 1.10
CA LEU A 61 -9.06 11.59 0.65
C LEU A 61 -9.99 12.01 1.80
N ASP A 62 -10.69 13.13 1.64
CA ASP A 62 -11.53 13.74 2.67
C ASP A 62 -12.96 13.97 2.15
N ASN A 63 -13.94 13.29 2.75
CA ASN A 63 -15.36 13.37 2.37
C ASN A 63 -15.61 13.01 0.89
N LEU A 64 -15.17 11.82 0.48
CA LEU A 64 -15.42 11.28 -0.85
C LEU A 64 -16.61 10.33 -0.86
N SER A 65 -17.30 10.26 -2.00
CA SER A 65 -18.32 9.23 -2.24
C SER A 65 -18.21 8.63 -3.65
N ASN A 66 -18.65 7.39 -3.79
CA ASN A 66 -18.75 6.68 -5.08
C ASN A 66 -17.47 6.78 -5.92
N SER A 67 -16.31 6.58 -5.28
CA SER A 67 -14.99 6.79 -5.90
C SER A 67 -14.17 5.52 -5.84
N THR A 68 -13.17 5.41 -6.72
CA THR A 68 -12.29 4.24 -6.81
C THR A 68 -10.83 4.66 -6.91
N ILE A 69 -10.00 4.04 -6.07
CA ILE A 69 -8.54 4.14 -6.09
C ILE A 69 -8.00 2.78 -6.51
N ALA A 70 -7.49 2.66 -7.74
CA ALA A 70 -7.17 1.36 -8.34
C ALA A 70 -5.79 1.26 -8.99
N GLY A 71 -5.03 0.20 -8.73
CA GLY A 71 -3.80 -0.06 -9.51
C GLY A 71 -2.67 0.94 -9.27
N ASN A 72 -2.71 1.76 -8.22
CA ASN A 72 -1.69 2.78 -7.98
C ASN A 72 -0.48 2.17 -7.26
N PHE A 73 0.70 2.69 -7.59
CA PHE A 73 1.95 2.40 -6.89
C PHE A 73 2.29 3.56 -5.95
N ILE A 74 2.17 3.36 -4.64
CA ILE A 74 2.27 4.40 -3.62
C ILE A 74 3.42 4.07 -2.66
N ASN A 75 4.54 4.80 -2.79
CA ASN A 75 5.80 4.38 -2.19
C ASN A 75 6.59 5.52 -1.54
N LEU A 76 7.29 5.26 -0.43
CA LEU A 76 8.25 6.20 0.19
C LEU A 76 7.67 7.57 0.57
N ASN A 77 6.35 7.69 0.79
CA ASN A 77 5.76 8.93 1.31
C ASN A 77 6.02 9.02 2.82
N LYS A 78 6.30 10.23 3.32
CA LYS A 78 6.83 10.40 4.68
C LYS A 78 5.85 10.11 5.80
N ASN A 79 4.56 10.08 5.51
CA ASN A 79 3.52 9.70 6.46
C ASN A 79 2.69 8.53 5.92
N VAL A 80 1.39 8.72 5.67
CA VAL A 80 0.51 7.63 5.21
C VAL A 80 0.57 7.46 3.68
N GLY A 81 0.55 6.23 3.18
CA GLY A 81 0.37 5.92 1.77
C GLY A 81 -0.99 6.41 1.25
N ILE A 82 -2.08 5.87 1.80
CA ILE A 82 -3.46 6.33 1.56
C ILE A 82 -4.12 6.70 2.89
N TYR A 83 -4.45 7.98 3.06
CA TYR A 83 -5.23 8.49 4.18
C TYR A 83 -6.68 8.73 3.75
N VAL A 84 -7.64 8.25 4.52
CA VAL A 84 -9.07 8.38 4.23
C VAL A 84 -9.85 8.88 5.44
N TYR A 85 -10.69 9.88 5.23
CA TYR A 85 -11.56 10.46 6.25
C TYR A 85 -12.97 10.66 5.71
N GLY A 86 -13.99 10.24 6.47
CA GLY A 86 -15.40 10.51 6.19
C GLY A 86 -15.89 10.04 4.81
N SER A 87 -15.34 8.96 4.26
CA SER A 87 -15.52 8.61 2.84
C SER A 87 -16.20 7.26 2.62
N LEU A 88 -16.78 7.09 1.42
CA LEU A 88 -17.33 5.84 0.90
C LEU A 88 -16.74 5.56 -0.49
N LEU A 89 -15.79 4.64 -0.56
CA LEU A 89 -15.01 4.38 -1.77
C LEU A 89 -14.40 2.97 -1.79
N ASP A 90 -13.94 2.58 -2.97
CA ASP A 90 -13.22 1.33 -3.20
C ASP A 90 -11.71 1.59 -3.32
N ILE A 91 -10.90 0.80 -2.62
CA ILE A 91 -9.44 0.77 -2.74
C ILE A 91 -9.06 -0.62 -3.22
N THR A 92 -8.55 -0.75 -4.44
CA THR A 92 -8.28 -2.07 -5.01
C THR A 92 -7.01 -2.18 -5.85
N ASN A 93 -6.34 -3.33 -5.79
CA ASN A 93 -5.16 -3.61 -6.62
C ASN A 93 -4.03 -2.56 -6.47
N ASN A 94 -3.95 -1.85 -5.34
CA ASN A 94 -2.87 -0.89 -5.12
C ASN A 94 -1.67 -1.59 -4.46
N THR A 95 -0.48 -1.12 -4.81
CA THR A 95 0.78 -1.53 -4.17
C THR A 95 1.27 -0.37 -3.31
N ILE A 96 1.24 -0.53 -1.99
CA ILE A 96 1.49 0.53 -1.00
C ILE A 96 2.64 0.10 -0.10
N LEU A 97 3.82 0.67 -0.32
CA LEU A 97 5.07 0.20 0.27
C LEU A 97 5.88 1.32 0.92
N ASN A 98 6.66 0.99 1.95
CA ASN A 98 7.69 1.86 2.54
C ASN A 98 7.22 3.26 2.96
N ASN A 99 5.94 3.42 3.32
CA ASN A 99 5.44 4.65 3.92
C ASN A 99 5.59 4.55 5.46
N TYR A 100 5.28 5.61 6.19
CA TYR A 100 5.19 5.49 7.66
C TYR A 100 4.04 4.57 8.06
N MET A 101 2.90 4.72 7.39
CA MET A 101 1.72 3.84 7.50
C MET A 101 1.15 3.58 6.10
N GLY A 102 0.53 2.43 5.88
CA GLY A 102 -0.03 2.05 4.57
C GLY A 102 -1.36 2.73 4.28
N ILE A 103 -2.46 2.10 4.66
CA ILE A 103 -3.82 2.63 4.60
C ILE A 103 -4.28 2.99 6.01
N ILE A 104 -4.72 4.25 6.17
CA ILE A 104 -5.33 4.74 7.41
C ILE A 104 -6.71 5.28 7.10
N SER A 105 -7.70 4.84 7.88
CA SER A 105 -9.10 5.22 7.71
C SER A 105 -9.70 5.76 9.01
N TYR A 106 -10.55 6.78 8.90
CA TYR A 106 -11.36 7.31 9.99
C TYR A 106 -12.78 7.61 9.50
N TYR A 107 -13.79 7.17 10.25
CA TYR A 107 -15.20 7.46 9.99
C TYR A 107 -15.65 7.15 8.54
N SER A 108 -15.07 6.11 7.93
CA SER A 108 -15.27 5.78 6.52
C SER A 108 -15.81 4.37 6.35
N ASN A 109 -16.53 4.14 5.24
CA ASN A 109 -17.01 2.83 4.80
C ASN A 109 -16.27 2.45 3.52
N LEU A 110 -15.25 1.60 3.64
CA LEU A 110 -14.35 1.28 2.55
C LEU A 110 -14.52 -0.16 2.09
N THR A 111 -14.47 -0.39 0.77
CA THR A 111 -14.21 -1.71 0.23
C THR A 111 -12.72 -1.80 -0.10
N ILE A 112 -11.96 -2.65 0.61
CA ILE A 112 -10.51 -2.75 0.45
C ILE A 112 -10.17 -4.15 -0.09
N ASN A 113 -9.88 -4.28 -1.38
CA ASN A 113 -9.68 -5.60 -1.99
C ASN A 113 -8.38 -5.72 -2.79
N ALA A 114 -7.70 -6.85 -2.68
CA ALA A 114 -6.56 -7.19 -3.55
C ALA A 114 -5.41 -6.17 -3.49
N ASN A 115 -5.20 -5.49 -2.35
CA ASN A 115 -4.11 -4.53 -2.20
C ASN A 115 -2.89 -5.20 -1.56
N THR A 116 -1.69 -4.86 -2.04
CA THR A 116 -0.43 -5.24 -1.39
C THR A 116 0.04 -4.07 -0.53
N ILE A 117 -0.09 -4.20 0.80
CA ILE A 117 0.19 -3.13 1.76
C ILE A 117 1.21 -3.66 2.76
N ARG A 118 2.50 -3.33 2.55
CA ARG A 118 3.60 -3.94 3.30
C ARG A 118 4.74 -2.96 3.53
N LYS A 119 5.66 -3.33 4.43
CA LYS A 119 6.89 -2.55 4.75
C LYS A 119 6.61 -1.15 5.26
N ASN A 120 5.37 -0.86 5.62
CA ASN A 120 5.09 0.43 6.23
C ASN A 120 5.69 0.40 7.63
N LYS A 121 6.27 1.52 8.06
CA LYS A 121 7.06 1.57 9.29
C LYS A 121 6.22 1.13 10.51
N ASN A 122 4.98 1.58 10.59
CA ASN A 122 4.08 1.33 11.72
C ASN A 122 2.94 0.35 11.38
N PHE A 123 1.83 0.80 10.77
CA PHE A 123 0.72 -0.06 10.37
C PHE A 123 0.62 -0.13 8.86
N ASP A 124 0.33 -1.31 8.33
CA ASP A 124 -0.06 -1.50 6.94
C ASP A 124 -1.50 -1.08 6.74
N ILE A 125 -2.41 -1.54 7.59
CA ILE A 125 -3.82 -1.21 7.51
C ILE A 125 -4.35 -0.96 8.91
N TYR A 126 -4.94 0.22 9.11
CA TYR A 126 -5.46 0.62 10.42
C TYR A 126 -6.66 1.56 10.29
N SER A 127 -7.60 1.39 11.20
CA SER A 127 -8.71 2.31 11.43
C SER A 127 -9.09 2.29 12.90
N VAL A 128 -9.43 3.46 13.45
CA VAL A 128 -10.00 3.55 14.80
C VAL A 128 -11.39 2.92 14.86
N ASN A 129 -12.14 3.00 13.76
CA ASN A 129 -13.47 2.45 13.63
C ASN A 129 -13.66 1.92 12.22
N TRP A 130 -13.61 0.60 12.06
CA TRP A 130 -13.83 -0.02 10.75
C TRP A 130 -15.22 0.26 10.19
N LEU A 131 -16.21 0.70 11.00
CA LEU A 131 -17.58 0.94 10.59
C LEU A 131 -18.12 -0.23 9.74
N LEU A 132 -18.63 0.03 8.54
CA LEU A 132 -19.07 -0.99 7.58
C LEU A 132 -17.99 -1.33 6.55
N SER A 133 -16.72 -0.98 6.82
CA SER A 133 -15.62 -1.33 5.93
C SER A 133 -15.38 -2.84 5.93
N TYR A 134 -15.14 -3.39 4.75
CA TYR A 134 -14.83 -4.80 4.56
C TYR A 134 -13.90 -4.97 3.36
N GLY A 135 -13.39 -6.17 3.18
CA GLY A 135 -12.41 -6.42 2.14
C GLY A 135 -11.92 -7.85 2.11
N ASP A 136 -11.21 -8.21 1.05
CA ASP A 136 -10.63 -9.55 0.89
C ASP A 136 -9.41 -9.53 -0.04
N ASN A 137 -8.64 -10.61 0.00
CA ASN A 137 -7.45 -10.83 -0.83
C ASN A 137 -6.34 -9.76 -0.68
N ASN A 138 -6.29 -9.05 0.44
CA ASN A 138 -5.21 -8.11 0.68
C ASN A 138 -3.94 -8.87 1.10
N THR A 139 -2.80 -8.19 1.01
CA THR A 139 -1.52 -8.66 1.53
C THR A 139 -0.99 -7.68 2.55
N CYS A 140 -0.82 -8.10 3.81
CA CYS A 140 -0.30 -7.23 4.87
C CYS A 140 0.26 -8.03 6.05
N ASP A 141 1.16 -7.43 6.83
CA ASP A 141 1.74 -8.01 8.03
C ASP A 141 1.49 -7.20 9.31
N LYS A 142 1.19 -5.89 9.21
CA LYS A 142 0.89 -4.99 10.35
C LYS A 142 -0.53 -4.44 10.31
N TYR A 143 -1.52 -5.26 10.64
CA TYR A 143 -2.92 -5.04 10.27
C TYR A 143 -3.88 -4.61 11.38
N ASP A 144 -3.41 -4.06 12.50
CA ASP A 144 -4.16 -3.69 13.71
C ASP A 144 -5.72 -3.71 13.63
N GLY A 145 -6.29 -4.87 13.98
CA GLY A 145 -7.74 -5.11 14.01
C GLY A 145 -8.42 -5.35 12.66
N TRP A 146 -7.77 -5.10 11.53
CA TRP A 146 -8.25 -5.48 10.20
C TRP A 146 -8.34 -7.00 10.05
N LYS A 147 -9.33 -7.42 9.26
CA LYS A 147 -9.60 -8.82 8.94
C LYS A 147 -10.20 -8.86 7.54
N ASP A 148 -9.52 -9.51 6.62
CA ASP A 148 -10.10 -9.88 5.34
C ASP A 148 -11.23 -10.89 5.57
N ASN A 149 -12.30 -10.77 4.80
CA ASN A 149 -13.55 -11.51 4.96
C ASN A 149 -13.36 -13.03 4.93
N SER A 150 -12.39 -13.52 4.15
CA SER A 150 -12.09 -14.95 4.04
C SER A 150 -11.09 -15.47 5.08
N THR A 151 -10.65 -14.62 6.02
CA THR A 151 -9.73 -15.00 7.11
C THR A 151 -10.43 -14.98 8.46
N ASP A 152 -9.73 -15.36 9.53
CA ASP A 152 -10.14 -15.09 10.92
C ASP A 152 -9.48 -13.85 11.54
N LYS A 153 -8.37 -13.36 10.95
CA LYS A 153 -7.62 -12.18 11.37
C LYS A 153 -6.65 -11.73 10.27
N GLY A 154 -6.48 -10.42 10.12
CA GLY A 154 -5.52 -9.83 9.19
C GLY A 154 -5.87 -10.06 7.72
N CYS A 155 -4.90 -9.84 6.85
CA CYS A 155 -5.10 -10.06 5.42
C CYS A 155 -4.97 -11.55 5.03
N VAL A 156 -5.64 -11.94 3.92
CA VAL A 156 -5.58 -13.29 3.33
C VAL A 156 -4.15 -13.69 3.05
N THR A 157 -3.45 -12.83 2.32
CA THR A 157 -2.08 -13.09 1.96
C THR A 157 -1.20 -12.50 3.05
N LYS A 158 -0.95 -13.29 4.08
CA LYS A 158 0.33 -13.14 4.78
C LYS A 158 1.39 -13.53 3.77
N CYS A 159 2.48 -12.79 3.67
CA CYS A 159 3.62 -13.33 2.92
C CYS A 159 3.92 -14.72 3.46
N ARG A 160 4.17 -15.69 2.57
CA ARG A 160 4.54 -17.01 3.08
C ARG A 160 5.92 -16.86 3.71
N TYR A 161 6.10 -17.37 4.92
CA TYR A 161 7.46 -17.49 5.40
C TYR A 161 8.19 -18.44 4.46
N PRO A 162 9.39 -18.07 4.01
CA PRO A 162 10.20 -18.95 3.19
C PRO A 162 10.44 -20.29 3.93
N GLU A 163 10.16 -21.39 3.24
CA GLU A 163 10.15 -22.77 3.73
C GLU A 163 11.18 -23.64 3.01
N ASP A 164 11.54 -23.31 1.76
CA ASP A 164 12.42 -24.13 0.94
C ASP A 164 13.45 -23.30 0.15
N ILE A 165 14.36 -24.01 -0.53
CA ILE A 165 15.46 -23.38 -1.27
C ILE A 165 14.97 -22.54 -2.46
N PHE A 166 13.79 -22.82 -3.01
CA PHE A 166 13.21 -22.02 -4.09
C PHE A 166 12.74 -20.66 -3.58
N ASP A 167 12.32 -20.56 -2.33
CA ASP A 167 12.03 -19.26 -1.70
C ASP A 167 13.27 -18.41 -1.56
N VAL A 168 14.41 -19.03 -1.23
CA VAL A 168 15.70 -18.34 -1.18
C VAL A 168 16.07 -17.81 -2.57
N VAL A 169 15.82 -18.59 -3.63
CA VAL A 169 16.05 -18.15 -5.01
C VAL A 169 15.18 -16.95 -5.35
N GLU A 170 13.87 -17.02 -5.10
CA GLU A 170 12.97 -15.89 -5.37
C GLU A 170 13.36 -14.63 -4.60
N MET A 171 13.82 -14.82 -3.37
CA MET A 171 14.34 -13.75 -2.55
C MET A 171 15.64 -13.14 -3.10
N LEU A 172 16.56 -13.96 -3.63
CA LEU A 172 17.78 -13.49 -4.28
C LEU A 172 17.50 -12.78 -5.60
N GLU A 173 16.53 -13.26 -6.38
CA GLU A 173 16.04 -12.59 -7.60
C GLU A 173 15.49 -11.20 -7.29
N TYR A 174 14.83 -11.03 -6.14
CA TYR A 174 14.43 -9.71 -5.67
C TYR A 174 15.60 -8.83 -5.26
N LEU A 175 16.52 -9.37 -4.46
CA LEU A 175 17.69 -8.63 -3.99
C LEU A 175 18.63 -8.23 -5.14
N SER A 176 18.66 -9.02 -6.23
CA SER A 176 19.38 -8.69 -7.46
C SER A 176 18.64 -7.69 -8.36
N GLY A 177 17.35 -7.44 -8.09
CA GLY A 177 16.48 -6.58 -8.90
C GLY A 177 15.94 -7.26 -10.16
N GLU A 178 16.08 -8.57 -10.29
CA GLU A 178 15.52 -9.36 -11.39
C GLU A 178 14.00 -9.55 -11.27
N LYS A 179 13.47 -9.56 -10.04
CA LYS A 179 12.03 -9.58 -9.75
C LYS A 179 11.55 -8.31 -9.04
N GLY A 180 10.35 -7.86 -9.43
CA GLY A 180 9.66 -6.77 -8.75
C GLY A 180 9.03 -7.24 -7.42
N TYR A 181 8.94 -6.36 -6.42
CA TYR A 181 8.42 -6.75 -5.09
C TYR A 181 6.98 -7.29 -5.09
N GLY A 182 6.16 -6.92 -6.08
CA GLY A 182 4.80 -7.44 -6.25
C GLY A 182 4.72 -8.85 -6.86
N GLU A 183 5.84 -9.38 -7.33
CA GLU A 183 5.94 -10.72 -7.94
C GLU A 183 6.36 -11.79 -6.91
N ILE A 184 6.73 -11.37 -5.70
CA ILE A 184 7.30 -12.23 -4.66
C ILE A 184 6.22 -12.65 -3.67
N GLY A 185 6.04 -13.97 -3.51
CA GLY A 185 5.08 -14.53 -2.55
C GLY A 185 5.62 -14.64 -1.13
N VAL A 186 6.93 -14.47 -0.94
CA VAL A 186 7.64 -14.75 0.32
C VAL A 186 7.90 -13.51 1.18
N CYS A 187 7.99 -13.71 2.50
CA CYS A 187 8.49 -12.69 3.41
C CYS A 187 10.00 -12.54 3.21
N VAL A 188 10.42 -11.38 2.73
CA VAL A 188 11.82 -11.07 2.41
C VAL A 188 12.58 -10.52 3.64
N ASP A 189 11.89 -10.23 4.75
CA ASP A 189 12.52 -9.98 6.05
C ASP A 189 12.32 -11.24 6.90
N ALA A 190 13.21 -12.21 6.73
CA ALA A 190 13.11 -13.52 7.34
C ALA A 190 13.68 -13.54 8.76
N ASN A 191 14.65 -12.66 9.05
CA ASN A 191 15.28 -12.55 10.37
C ASN A 191 14.58 -11.52 11.30
N ASN A 192 13.57 -10.80 10.79
CA ASN A 192 12.83 -9.75 11.49
C ASN A 192 13.72 -8.60 12.00
N ASP A 193 14.83 -8.30 11.32
CA ASP A 193 15.71 -7.18 11.65
C ASP A 193 15.24 -5.84 11.04
N GLY A 194 14.20 -5.89 10.19
CA GLY A 194 13.62 -4.74 9.52
C GLY A 194 14.34 -4.32 8.24
N PHE A 195 15.33 -5.10 7.79
CA PHE A 195 16.13 -4.86 6.59
C PHE A 195 16.12 -6.07 5.68
N GLU A 196 15.51 -5.95 4.50
CA GLU A 196 15.56 -7.01 3.49
C GLU A 196 16.92 -7.09 2.81
N ASN A 197 17.71 -8.09 3.15
CA ASN A 197 19.08 -8.22 2.70
C ASN A 197 19.55 -9.67 2.63
N LEU A 198 20.82 -9.88 2.28
CA LEU A 198 21.40 -11.22 2.14
C LEU A 198 21.40 -12.02 3.46
N SER A 199 21.37 -11.33 4.61
CA SER A 199 21.28 -11.96 5.92
C SER A 199 19.96 -12.70 6.13
N ASP A 200 18.87 -12.24 5.52
CA ASP A 200 17.60 -12.96 5.55
C ASP A 200 17.68 -14.24 4.73
N ALA A 201 18.28 -14.19 3.53
CA ALA A 201 18.52 -15.37 2.70
C ALA A 201 19.34 -16.42 3.47
N LEU A 202 20.34 -15.98 4.23
CA LEU A 202 21.15 -16.84 5.11
C LEU A 202 20.35 -17.43 6.27
N GLU A 203 19.44 -16.67 6.89
CA GLU A 203 18.56 -17.17 7.96
C GLU A 203 17.65 -18.29 7.43
N ILE A 204 17.09 -18.12 6.23
CA ILE A 204 16.26 -19.13 5.57
C ILE A 204 17.05 -20.41 5.31
N ILE A 205 18.24 -20.28 4.69
CA ILE A 205 19.12 -21.44 4.44
C ILE A 205 19.43 -22.16 5.75
N THR A 206 19.73 -21.42 6.82
CA THR A 206 20.03 -21.99 8.14
C THR A 206 18.84 -22.75 8.71
N LYS A 207 17.61 -22.25 8.52
CA LYS A 207 16.39 -22.90 8.97
C LYS A 207 16.12 -24.19 8.19
N ILE A 208 16.21 -24.15 6.87
CA ILE A 208 16.04 -25.33 6.00
C ILE A 208 17.03 -26.44 6.40
N MET A 209 18.29 -26.07 6.62
CA MET A 209 19.36 -27.00 7.01
C MET A 209 19.17 -27.64 8.39
N ARG A 210 18.31 -27.10 9.26
CA ARG A 210 18.01 -27.66 10.59
C ARG A 210 16.86 -28.67 10.58
N GLU A 211 16.06 -28.68 9.52
CA GLU A 211 14.91 -29.58 9.37
C GLU A 211 15.28 -30.90 8.66
N TYR A 212 16.55 -31.05 8.25
CA TYR A 212 17.19 -32.26 7.72
C TYR A 212 18.29 -32.78 8.65
#